data_AF-A0A941A918-F1
#
_entry.id   AF-A0A941A918-F1
#
_cell.length_a   1.000
_cell.length_b   1.000
_cell.length_c   1.000
_cell.angle_alpha   90.00
_cell.angle_beta   90.00
_cell.angle_gamma   90.00
#
_symmetry.space_group_name_H-M   'P 1'
#
loop_
_entity.id
_entity.type
_entity.pdbx_description
1 polymer ?
#
loop_
_entity_poly.entity_id
_entity_poly.type
_entity_poly.pdbx_seq_one_letter_code
_entity_poly.pdbx_strand_id
1 'polypeptide(L)'
;MRKAPLFIFDLDNTLYPPVVPLWRIVDARIERYVQEHLGTDPDTARSLRKEFLAEFGTTLRGLMHHHDVRPDHYLEYVHDVPVPEIVPPRPELGGMLAALPGRRVVFTNGSEGYARRVLDALGVSEMMDGIYGIEFMEYVAKPSP
;
A
#
# COMPACT_ATOMS: atom_id res chain seq x y z
N MET A 1 -25.21 19.24 -18.02
CA MET A 1 -25.04 17.80 -17.72
C MET A 1 -24.26 17.67 -16.42
N ARG A 2 -24.67 16.81 -15.47
CA ARG A 2 -23.86 16.53 -14.27
C ARG A 2 -22.61 15.76 -14.69
N LYS A 3 -21.43 16.14 -14.19
CA LYS A 3 -20.19 15.38 -14.38
C LYS A 3 -20.36 13.99 -13.75
N ALA A 4 -19.89 12.95 -14.43
CA ALA A 4 -19.84 11.60 -13.84
C ALA A 4 -18.96 11.62 -12.58
N PRO A 5 -19.35 10.94 -11.49
CA PRO A 5 -18.56 10.90 -10.27
C PRO A 5 -17.26 10.11 -10.47
N LEU A 6 -16.31 10.40 -9.59
CA LEU A 6 -15.07 9.66 -9.43
C LEU A 6 -15.09 9.00 -8.05
N PHE A 7 -14.99 7.68 -8.01
CA PHE A 7 -14.84 6.90 -6.80
C PHE A 7 -13.36 6.63 -6.55
N ILE A 8 -12.88 6.97 -5.37
CA ILE A 8 -11.48 6.79 -4.95
C ILE A 8 -11.49 5.76 -3.83
N PHE A 9 -10.76 4.66 -4.02
CA PHE A 9 -10.66 3.58 -3.06
C PHE A 9 -9.25 3.53 -2.47
N ASP A 10 -9.18 3.46 -1.15
CA ASP A 10 -8.00 2.90 -0.49
C ASP A 10 -7.90 1.39 -0.78
N LEU A 11 -6.71 0.81 -0.66
CA LEU A 11 -6.47 -0.60 -0.99
C LEU A 11 -6.45 -1.49 0.25
N ASP A 12 -5.40 -1.37 1.06
CA ASP A 12 -5.08 -2.28 2.14
C ASP A 12 -6.12 -2.19 3.27
N ASN A 13 -6.70 -3.33 3.64
CA ASN A 13 -7.80 -3.42 4.61
C ASN A 13 -9.09 -2.68 4.20
N THR A 14 -9.19 -2.21 2.94
CA THR A 14 -10.37 -1.55 2.37
C THR A 14 -11.02 -2.41 1.28
N LEU A 15 -10.28 -2.75 0.20
CA LEU A 15 -10.79 -3.62 -0.87
C LEU A 15 -10.72 -5.11 -0.51
N TYR A 16 -10.06 -5.44 0.60
CA TYR A 16 -10.10 -6.75 1.23
C TYR A 16 -10.18 -6.56 2.75
N PRO A 17 -10.81 -7.49 3.49
CA PRO A 17 -10.96 -7.34 4.93
C PRO A 17 -9.65 -7.63 5.68
N PRO A 18 -9.44 -7.05 6.87
CA PRO A 18 -8.21 -7.22 7.66
C PRO A 18 -7.95 -8.65 8.17
N VAL A 19 -8.91 -9.58 7.99
CA VAL A 19 -8.69 -11.01 8.24
C VAL A 19 -7.73 -11.62 7.21
N VAL A 20 -7.59 -11.02 6.02
CA VAL A 20 -6.55 -11.40 5.05
C VAL A 20 -5.20 -10.89 5.57
N PRO A 21 -4.21 -11.76 5.80
CA PRO A 21 -3.00 -11.40 6.55
C PRO A 21 -1.97 -10.58 5.75
N LEU A 22 -2.31 -10.12 4.54
CA LEU A 22 -1.38 -9.46 3.63
C LEU A 22 -0.67 -8.26 4.27
N TRP A 23 -1.43 -7.34 4.88
CA TRP A 23 -0.84 -6.17 5.54
C TRP A 23 0.08 -6.56 6.69
N ARG A 24 -0.26 -7.60 7.47
CA ARG A 24 0.60 -8.09 8.56
C ARG A 24 1.95 -8.60 8.03
N ILE A 25 1.95 -9.23 6.86
CA ILE A 25 3.17 -9.72 6.22
C ILE A 25 4.01 -8.54 5.72
N VAL A 26 3.40 -7.55 5.08
CA VAL A 26 4.08 -6.32 4.65
C VAL A 26 4.66 -5.57 5.86
N ASP A 27 3.88 -5.40 6.93
CA ASP A 27 4.30 -4.72 8.17
C ASP A 27 5.53 -5.40 8.81
N ALA A 28 5.56 -6.73 8.86
CA ALA A 28 6.70 -7.49 9.33
C ALA A 28 7.94 -7.30 8.42
N ARG A 29 7.75 -7.20 7.10
CA ARG A 29 8.85 -6.90 6.17
C ARG A 29 9.37 -5.48 6.34
N ILE A 30 8.52 -4.50 6.61
CA ILE A 30 8.96 -3.14 6.95
C ILE A 30 9.85 -3.16 8.19
N GLU A 31 9.42 -3.86 9.26
CA GLU A 31 10.23 -3.98 10.48
C GLU A 31 11.58 -4.63 10.21
N ARG A 32 11.56 -5.72 9.42
CA ARG A 32 12.77 -6.43 9.03
C ARG A 32 13.71 -5.57 8.20
N TYR A 33 13.18 -4.82 7.24
CA TYR A 33 13.97 -3.89 6.43
C TYR A 33 14.69 -2.86 7.31
N VAL A 34 13.99 -2.26 8.29
CA VAL A 34 14.58 -1.29 9.21
C VAL A 34 15.71 -1.94 10.02
N GLN A 35 15.49 -3.14 10.57
CA GLN A 35 16.52 -3.88 11.32
C GLN A 35 17.75 -4.17 10.48
N GLU A 36 17.57 -4.76 9.29
CA GLU A 36 18.66 -5.17 8.41
C GLU A 36 19.42 -3.97 7.83
N HIS A 37 18.70 -2.93 7.40
CA HIS A 37 19.31 -1.77 6.74
C HIS A 37 20.03 -0.83 7.71
N LEU A 38 19.52 -0.70 8.94
CA LEU A 38 20.11 0.20 9.96
C LEU A 38 20.95 -0.55 11.01
N GLY A 39 20.98 -1.89 10.98
CA GLY A 39 21.72 -2.70 11.94
C GLY A 39 21.15 -2.61 13.37
N THR A 40 19.84 -2.42 13.51
CA THR A 40 19.17 -2.20 14.80
C THR A 40 18.50 -3.47 15.32
N ASP A 41 18.39 -3.61 16.64
CA ASP A 41 17.55 -4.63 17.27
C ASP A 41 16.04 -4.36 17.05
N PRO A 42 15.15 -5.34 17.32
CA PRO A 42 13.71 -5.19 17.11
C PRO A 42 13.03 -4.06 17.89
N ASP A 43 13.49 -3.74 19.11
CA ASP A 43 12.88 -2.68 19.92
C ASP A 43 13.25 -1.30 19.38
N THR A 44 14.51 -1.14 19.00
CA THR A 44 15.00 0.07 18.33
C THR A 44 14.30 0.28 16.99
N ALA A 45 14.19 -0.76 16.15
CA ALA A 45 13.49 -0.67 14.86
C ALA A 45 12.02 -0.26 15.02
N ARG A 46 11.31 -0.84 15.98
CA ARG A 46 9.92 -0.48 16.28
C ARG A 46 9.79 0.96 16.77
N SER A 47 10.77 1.45 17.52
CA SER A 47 10.78 2.83 18.03
C SER A 47 11.01 3.83 16.89
N LEU A 48 12.02 3.60 16.04
CA LEU A 48 12.29 4.42 14.84
C LEU A 48 11.09 4.46 13.89
N ARG A 49 10.44 3.31 13.66
CA ARG A 49 9.24 3.26 12.80
C ARG A 49 8.11 4.15 13.33
N LYS A 50 7.90 4.18 14.65
CA LYS A 50 6.89 5.03 15.27
C LYS A 50 7.24 6.52 15.15
N GLU A 51 8.51 6.85 15.38
CA GLU A 51 9.02 8.21 15.19
C GLU A 51 8.83 8.68 13.75
N PHE A 52 9.27 7.89 12.77
CA PHE A 52 9.11 8.22 11.35
C PHE A 52 7.65 8.31 10.93
N LEU A 53 6.78 7.46 11.48
CA LEU A 53 5.35 7.54 11.22
C LEU A 53 4.75 8.83 11.77
N ALA A 54 5.13 9.24 12.99
CA ALA A 54 4.63 10.45 13.62
C ALA A 54 5.10 11.73 12.90
N GLU A 55 6.36 11.77 12.47
CA GLU A 55 6.96 12.96 11.86
C GLU A 55 6.72 13.04 10.35
N PHE A 56 6.81 11.92 9.63
CA PHE A 56 6.80 11.90 8.17
C PHE A 56 5.57 11.21 7.56
N GLY A 57 4.69 10.64 8.39
CA GLY A 57 3.50 9.90 7.94
C GLY A 57 3.77 8.48 7.43
N THR A 58 5.04 8.11 7.20
CA THR A 58 5.46 6.73 6.88
C THR A 58 6.88 6.45 7.34
N THR A 59 7.16 5.17 7.58
CA THR A 59 8.54 4.67 7.75
C THR A 59 9.41 4.99 6.53
N LEU A 60 8.90 4.82 5.31
CA LEU A 60 9.66 5.09 4.09
C LEU A 60 10.20 6.53 4.05
N ARG A 61 9.34 7.53 4.31
CA ARG A 61 9.75 8.92 4.20
C ARG A 61 10.78 9.32 5.26
N GLY A 62 10.68 8.80 6.48
CA GLY A 62 11.72 8.98 7.49
C GLY A 62 13.05 8.31 7.11
N LEU A 63 13.00 7.10 6.54
CA LEU A 63 14.18 6.43 6.00
C LEU A 63 14.84 7.20 4.86
N MET A 64 14.06 7.80 3.95
CA MET A 64 14.58 8.66 2.89
C MET A 64 15.25 9.90 3.48
N HIS A 65 14.64 10.53 4.48
CA HIS A 65 15.13 11.79 5.05
C HIS A 65 16.39 11.63 5.89
N HIS A 66 16.45 10.60 6.74
CA HIS A 66 17.54 10.43 7.72
C HIS A 66 18.61 9.42 7.30
N HIS A 67 18.29 8.51 6.37
CA HIS A 67 19.14 7.37 6.05
C HIS A 67 19.44 7.20 4.56
N ASP A 68 19.07 8.18 3.73
CA ASP A 68 19.30 8.17 2.26
C ASP A 68 18.78 6.89 1.58
N VAL A 69 17.73 6.28 2.15
CA VAL A 69 17.12 5.08 1.60
C VAL A 69 16.43 5.43 0.29
N ARG A 70 16.83 4.73 -0.77
CA ARG A 70 16.13 4.81 -2.05
C ARG A 70 14.73 4.18 -1.95
N PRO A 71 13.67 4.88 -2.38
CA PRO A 71 12.30 4.40 -2.21
C PRO A 71 11.98 3.16 -3.05
N ASP A 72 12.54 3.04 -4.24
CA ASP A 72 12.37 1.86 -5.10
C ASP A 72 12.90 0.59 -4.43
N HIS A 73 14.12 0.63 -3.90
CA HIS A 73 14.72 -0.49 -3.16
C HIS A 73 13.87 -0.89 -1.94
N TYR A 74 13.39 0.08 -1.18
CA TYR A 74 12.48 -0.18 -0.05
C TYR A 74 11.18 -0.83 -0.52
N LEU A 75 10.52 -0.27 -1.53
CA LEU A 75 9.22 -0.74 -2.01
C LEU A 75 9.30 -2.13 -2.65
N GLU A 76 10.36 -2.42 -3.40
CA GLU A 76 10.66 -3.76 -3.91
C GLU A 76 10.79 -4.76 -2.76
N TYR A 77 11.55 -4.40 -1.72
CA TYR A 77 11.72 -5.28 -0.57
C TYR A 77 10.40 -5.49 0.19
N VAL A 78 9.70 -4.44 0.63
CA VAL A 78 8.56 -4.61 1.54
C VAL A 78 7.33 -5.20 0.83
N HIS A 79 7.21 -5.01 -0.48
CA HIS A 79 6.14 -5.57 -1.28
C HIS A 79 6.47 -6.91 -1.93
N ASP A 80 7.68 -7.44 -1.78
CA ASP A 80 8.00 -8.81 -2.21
C ASP A 80 7.29 -9.85 -1.31
N VAL A 81 6.00 -10.00 -1.55
CA VAL A 81 5.08 -10.91 -0.85
C VAL A 81 4.27 -11.71 -1.88
N PRO A 82 3.95 -12.99 -1.60
CA PRO A 82 3.24 -13.86 -2.53
C PRO A 82 1.74 -13.54 -2.56
N VAL A 83 1.38 -12.39 -3.11
CA VAL A 83 -0.01 -11.87 -3.13
C VAL A 83 -1.04 -12.90 -3.61
N PRO A 84 -0.83 -13.63 -4.73
CA PRO A 84 -1.84 -14.58 -5.23
C PRO A 84 -2.10 -15.77 -4.29
N GLU A 85 -1.14 -16.10 -3.42
CA GLU A 85 -1.29 -17.19 -2.45
C GLU A 85 -2.04 -16.73 -1.18
N ILE A 86 -2.04 -15.42 -0.92
CA ILE A 86 -2.59 -14.82 0.31
C ILE A 86 -3.98 -14.24 0.08
N VAL A 87 -4.20 -13.61 -1.08
CA VAL A 87 -5.41 -12.85 -1.39
C VAL A 87 -6.36 -13.68 -2.24
N PRO A 88 -7.50 -14.13 -1.69
CA PRO A 88 -8.48 -14.87 -2.48
C PRO A 88 -9.26 -13.94 -3.41
N PRO A 89 -9.68 -14.41 -4.61
CA PRO A 89 -10.61 -13.68 -5.47
C PRO A 89 -11.91 -13.30 -4.76
N ARG A 90 -12.49 -12.14 -5.11
CA ARG A 90 -13.74 -11.64 -4.52
C ARG A 90 -14.75 -11.23 -5.60
N PRO A 91 -15.49 -12.18 -6.19
CA PRO A 91 -16.48 -11.88 -7.23
C PRO A 91 -17.58 -10.90 -6.78
N GLU A 92 -17.99 -10.97 -5.50
CA GLU A 92 -18.99 -10.05 -4.94
C GLU A 92 -18.52 -8.59 -4.96
N LEU A 93 -17.24 -8.33 -4.64
CA LEU A 93 -16.63 -7.01 -4.76
C LEU A 93 -16.69 -6.54 -6.21
N GLY A 94 -16.40 -7.44 -7.16
CA GLY A 94 -16.48 -7.13 -8.58
C GLY A 94 -17.88 -6.68 -9.01
N GLY A 95 -18.92 -7.39 -8.56
CA GLY A 95 -20.31 -6.99 -8.80
C GLY A 95 -20.65 -5.62 -8.22
N MET A 96 -20.19 -5.32 -7.00
CA MET A 96 -20.40 -4.01 -6.36
C MET A 96 -19.71 -2.88 -7.12
N LEU A 97 -18.45 -3.07 -7.55
CA LEU A 97 -17.68 -2.08 -8.30
C LEU A 97 -18.27 -1.80 -9.69
N ALA A 98 -18.77 -2.84 -10.36
CA ALA A 98 -19.44 -2.72 -11.66
C ALA A 98 -20.74 -1.91 -11.58
N ALA A 99 -21.42 -1.92 -10.43
CA ALA A 99 -22.66 -1.18 -10.21
C ALA A 99 -22.45 0.32 -9.95
N LEU A 100 -21.22 0.78 -9.71
CA LEU A 100 -20.94 2.19 -9.42
C LEU A 100 -21.04 3.05 -10.70
N PRO A 101 -21.82 4.14 -10.70
CA PRO A 101 -22.03 4.96 -11.89
C PRO A 101 -20.88 5.95 -12.06
N GLY A 102 -19.73 5.55 -12.60
CA GLY A 102 -18.63 6.47 -12.82
C GLY A 102 -17.27 5.78 -12.93
N ARG A 103 -16.21 6.58 -12.83
CA ARG A 103 -14.84 6.05 -12.81
C ARG A 103 -14.46 5.59 -11.42
N ARG A 104 -13.67 4.54 -11.32
CA ARG A 104 -13.12 4.00 -10.06
C ARG A 104 -11.61 4.02 -10.14
N VAL A 105 -10.95 4.53 -9.12
CA VAL A 105 -9.49 4.53 -9.04
C VAL A 105 -9.06 4.03 -7.68
N VAL A 106 -7.91 3.36 -7.64
CA VAL A 106 -7.21 3.06 -6.38
C VAL A 106 -6.25 4.20 -6.07
N PHE A 107 -6.24 4.62 -4.82
CA PHE A 107 -5.29 5.57 -4.28
C PHE A 107 -4.73 5.01 -2.98
N THR A 108 -3.44 4.68 -2.93
CA THR A 108 -2.83 3.91 -1.83
C THR A 108 -1.45 4.43 -1.43
N ASN A 109 -1.03 4.13 -0.20
CA ASN A 109 0.36 4.31 0.26
C ASN A 109 1.27 3.14 -0.14
N GLY A 110 0.72 2.06 -0.69
CA GLY A 110 1.51 1.01 -1.36
C GLY A 110 2.05 1.49 -2.71
N SER A 111 2.97 0.70 -3.28
CA SER A 111 3.44 0.93 -4.65
C SER A 111 2.34 0.62 -5.67
N GLU A 112 2.37 1.27 -6.84
CA GLU A 112 1.44 0.94 -7.93
C GLU A 112 1.55 -0.54 -8.33
N GLY A 113 2.78 -1.06 -8.42
CA GLY A 113 3.03 -2.46 -8.78
C GLY A 113 2.50 -3.46 -7.75
N TYR A 114 2.60 -3.15 -6.45
CA TYR A 114 1.95 -3.93 -5.40
C TYR A 114 0.43 -3.88 -5.52
N ALA A 115 -0.12 -2.68 -5.69
CA ALA A 115 -1.57 -2.49 -5.78
C ALA A 115 -2.18 -3.28 -6.96
N ARG A 116 -1.51 -3.27 -8.12
CA ARG A 116 -1.92 -4.06 -9.28
C ARG A 116 -2.00 -5.56 -8.96
N ARG A 117 -0.96 -6.13 -8.34
CA ARG A 117 -0.97 -7.57 -7.97
C ARG A 117 -2.11 -7.91 -7.01
N VAL A 118 -2.44 -7.02 -6.07
CA VAL A 118 -3.57 -7.22 -5.14
C VAL A 118 -4.90 -7.18 -5.89
N LEU A 119 -5.09 -6.21 -6.79
CA LEU A 119 -6.30 -6.10 -7.60
C LEU A 119 -6.48 -7.26 -8.57
N ASP A 120 -5.38 -7.77 -9.14
CA ASP A 120 -5.37 -8.97 -9.99
C ASP A 120 -5.80 -10.19 -9.19
N ALA A 121 -5.24 -10.39 -7.99
CA ALA A 121 -5.61 -11.50 -7.11
C ALA A 121 -7.07 -11.42 -6.62
N LEU A 122 -7.58 -10.20 -6.37
CA LEU A 122 -9.00 -9.98 -6.05
C LEU A 122 -9.93 -10.21 -7.26
N GLY A 123 -9.41 -10.19 -8.49
CA GLY A 123 -10.18 -10.33 -9.72
C GLY A 123 -10.91 -9.06 -10.15
N VAL A 124 -10.41 -7.87 -9.77
CA VAL A 124 -11.10 -6.58 -10.00
C VAL A 124 -10.21 -5.52 -10.67
N SER A 125 -9.02 -5.90 -11.15
CA SER A 125 -8.07 -5.02 -11.84
C SER A 125 -8.70 -4.25 -13.01
N GLU A 126 -9.43 -4.96 -13.87
CA GLU A 126 -10.12 -4.41 -15.05
C GLU A 126 -11.27 -3.44 -14.71
N MET A 127 -11.67 -3.33 -13.44
CA MET A 127 -12.71 -2.40 -12.99
C MET A 127 -12.15 -1.05 -12.55
N MET A 128 -10.82 -0.93 -12.43
CA MET A 128 -10.14 0.29 -12.03
C MET A 128 -9.69 1.07 -13.26
N ASP A 129 -10.17 2.30 -13.39
CA ASP A 129 -9.78 3.27 -14.40
C ASP A 129 -8.39 3.88 -14.13
N GLY A 130 -7.78 3.59 -12.97
CA GLY A 130 -6.44 4.02 -12.61
C GLY A 130 -5.99 3.50 -11.24
N ILE A 131 -4.67 3.36 -11.08
CA ILE A 131 -4.02 3.00 -9.83
C ILE A 131 -2.99 4.09 -9.53
N TYR A 132 -3.13 4.74 -8.38
CA TYR A 132 -2.24 5.81 -7.93
C TYR A 132 -1.56 5.33 -6.65
N GLY A 133 -0.35 4.79 -6.81
CA GLY A 133 0.50 4.38 -5.69
C GLY A 133 1.20 5.56 -5.03
N ILE A 134 2.05 5.26 -4.06
CA ILE A 134 2.82 6.26 -3.31
C ILE A 134 3.80 7.05 -4.21
N GLU A 135 4.20 6.48 -5.33
CA GLU A 135 5.01 7.12 -6.37
C GLU A 135 4.30 8.35 -6.96
N PHE A 136 2.97 8.27 -7.14
CA PHE A 136 2.16 9.38 -7.64
C PHE A 136 2.15 10.58 -6.67
N MET A 137 2.37 10.33 -5.38
CA MET A 137 2.43 11.36 -4.34
C MET A 137 3.86 11.79 -4.04
N GLU A 138 4.83 11.48 -4.91
CA GLU A 138 6.26 11.79 -4.69
C GLU A 138 6.75 11.28 -3.31
N TYR A 139 6.28 10.12 -2.89
CA TYR A 139 6.61 9.49 -1.61
C TYR A 139 6.10 10.22 -0.36
N VAL A 140 5.14 11.13 -0.53
CA VAL A 140 4.37 11.76 0.56
C VAL A 140 3.09 10.98 0.80
N ALA A 141 3.04 10.23 1.89
CA ALA A 141 1.90 9.37 2.17
C ALA A 141 0.62 10.13 2.54
N LYS A 142 -0.52 9.48 2.33
CA LYS A 142 -1.83 9.92 2.81
C LYS A 142 -2.24 9.21 4.12
N PRO A 143 -2.82 9.91 5.10
CA PRO A 143 -2.69 11.35 5.29
C PRO A 143 -1.23 11.72 5.62
N SER A 144 -0.77 12.89 5.16
CA SER A 144 0.47 13.47 5.67
C SER A 144 0.17 14.19 6.98
N PRO A 145 1.05 14.11 7.99
CA PRO A 145 1.03 14.99 9.15
C PRO A 145 1.07 16.48 8.78
#